data_AF-A0A2V9A3B9-F1
#
_entry.id   AF-A0A2V9A3B9-F1
#
_cell.length_a   1.000
_cell.length_b   1.000
_cell.length_c   1.000
_cell.angle_alpha   90.00
_cell.angle_beta   90.00
_cell.angle_gamma   90.00
#
_symmetry.space_group_name_H-M   'P 1'
#
loop_
_entity.id
_entity.type
_entity.pdbx_description
1 polymer ?
#
loop_
_entity_poly.entity_id
_entity_poly.type
_entity_poly.pdbx_seq_one_letter_code
_entity_poly.pdbx_strand_id
1 'polypeptide(L)'
;MDWLRTHEFMAIWLAGIALILIFVWDRLDSRKQHRETLAQLSISQKQVEASQNNAAAAKTSAEYVIHAERAWVMAELGWSEKSVLHVVQSASKSEAEGTVERVTANVKLICKNEGRSPAWVDNVYGHLEILPPGSMLGSPNRSDGRNFGPIGPLGVGKEQSRSLDLTCLGCIKRGELLSAYMVIEYHDIYGFKRETFLGYKIDPSSGGIDRQDDSPERNRNT
;
A
#
# COMPACT_ATOMS: atom_id res chain seq x y z
N MET A 1 9.07 94.39 -31.88
CA MET A 1 8.73 93.10 -31.23
C MET A 1 8.17 92.13 -32.28
N ASP A 2 8.90 91.82 -33.35
CA ASP A 2 8.38 90.92 -34.42
C ASP A 2 9.29 89.72 -34.76
N TRP A 3 10.48 89.67 -34.16
CA TRP A 3 11.41 88.54 -34.33
C TRP A 3 10.93 87.26 -33.61
N LEU A 4 10.21 87.40 -32.50
CA LEU A 4 9.62 86.28 -31.76
C LEU A 4 8.47 85.61 -32.51
N ARG A 5 7.64 86.38 -33.24
CA ARG A 5 6.50 85.85 -34.02
C ARG A 5 6.92 85.03 -35.24
N THR A 6 8.09 85.33 -35.82
CA THR A 6 8.61 84.57 -36.98
C THR A 6 9.22 83.22 -36.57
N HIS A 7 9.68 83.09 -35.32
CA HIS A 7 10.30 81.86 -34.80
C HIS A 7 9.31 80.93 -34.08
N GLU A 8 8.13 81.41 -33.67
CA GLU A 8 7.06 80.58 -33.08
C GLU A 8 6.64 79.41 -33.98
N PHE A 9 6.54 79.64 -35.29
CA PHE A 9 6.19 78.58 -36.25
C PHE A 9 7.27 77.49 -36.36
N MET A 10 8.56 77.89 -36.34
CA MET A 10 9.67 76.92 -36.32
C MET A 10 9.72 76.13 -35.01
N ALA A 11 9.40 76.77 -33.87
CA ALA A 11 9.34 76.11 -32.58
C ALA A 11 8.23 75.04 -32.53
N ILE A 12 7.06 75.30 -33.13
CA ILE A 12 5.96 74.33 -33.24
C ILE A 12 6.37 73.12 -34.11
N TRP A 13 7.03 73.38 -35.25
CA TRP A 13 7.52 72.30 -36.12
C TRP A 13 8.60 71.44 -35.45
N LEU A 14 9.54 72.06 -34.75
CA LEU A 14 10.57 71.34 -33.97
C LEU A 14 9.94 70.51 -32.84
N ALA A 15 8.94 71.05 -32.14
CA ALA A 15 8.22 70.32 -31.10
C ALA A 15 7.46 69.10 -31.66
N GLY A 16 6.84 69.22 -32.84
CA GLY A 16 6.17 68.11 -33.51
C GLY A 16 7.13 66.97 -33.92
N ILE A 17 8.29 67.32 -34.48
CA ILE A 17 9.33 66.34 -34.85
C ILE A 17 9.89 65.64 -33.58
N ALA A 18 10.12 66.39 -32.50
CA ALA A 18 10.59 65.83 -31.24
C ALA A 18 9.61 64.81 -30.66
N LEU A 19 8.30 65.11 -30.68
CA LEU A 19 7.26 64.20 -30.23
C LEU A 19 7.23 62.89 -31.03
N ILE A 20 7.37 62.97 -32.36
CA ILE A 20 7.43 61.79 -33.22
C ILE A 20 8.68 60.97 -32.91
N LEU A 21 9.83 61.61 -32.73
CA LEU A 21 11.08 60.92 -32.38
C LEU A 21 10.97 60.22 -31.03
N ILE A 22 10.40 60.88 -30.02
CA ILE A 22 10.15 60.28 -28.69
C ILE A 22 9.20 59.08 -28.81
N PHE A 23 8.09 59.23 -29.54
CA PHE A 23 7.12 58.15 -29.72
C PHE A 23 7.70 56.94 -30.46
N VAL A 24 8.48 57.17 -31.52
CA VAL A 24 9.14 56.11 -32.28
C VAL A 24 10.19 55.42 -31.42
N TRP A 25 10.96 56.17 -30.64
CA TRP A 25 11.96 55.62 -29.74
C TRP A 25 11.31 54.78 -28.61
N ASP A 26 10.28 55.31 -27.95
CA ASP A 26 9.50 54.62 -26.92
C ASP A 26 8.87 53.32 -27.44
N ARG A 27 8.31 53.34 -28.67
CA ARG A 27 7.73 52.15 -29.30
C ARG A 27 8.79 51.10 -29.67
N LEU A 28 10.00 51.51 -30.04
CA LEU A 28 11.11 50.60 -30.30
C LEU A 28 11.68 50.02 -29.00
N ASP A 29 11.77 50.82 -27.94
CA ASP A 29 12.26 50.41 -26.63
C ASP A 29 11.30 49.43 -25.95
N SER A 30 10.00 49.74 -25.95
CA SER A 30 8.93 48.86 -25.46
C SER A 30 8.95 47.49 -26.14
N ARG A 31 9.23 47.43 -27.44
CA ARG A 31 9.38 46.16 -28.17
C ARG A 31 10.61 45.35 -27.74
N LYS A 32 11.72 46.01 -27.37
CA LYS A 32 12.90 45.32 -26.84
C LYS A 32 12.61 44.77 -25.45
N GLN A 33 12.05 45.58 -24.56
CA GLN A 33 11.65 45.16 -23.21
C GLN A 33 10.68 43.98 -23.25
N HIS A 34 9.66 44.00 -24.12
CA HIS A 34 8.73 42.87 -24.27
C HIS A 34 9.43 41.57 -24.67
N ARG A 35 10.44 41.63 -25.55
CA ARG A 35 11.21 40.44 -25.95
C ARG A 35 12.03 39.88 -24.80
N GLU A 36 12.65 40.76 -24.01
CA GLU A 36 13.41 40.38 -22.82
C GLU A 36 12.51 39.75 -21.75
N THR A 37 11.34 40.36 -21.50
CA THR A 37 10.34 39.81 -20.58
C THR A 37 9.86 38.43 -21.02
N LEU A 38 9.57 38.23 -22.32
CA LEU A 38 9.18 36.93 -22.85
C LEU A 38 10.29 35.87 -22.72
N ALA A 39 11.54 36.26 -22.98
CA ALA A 39 12.69 35.38 -22.79
C ALA A 39 12.85 34.99 -21.31
N GLN A 40 12.74 35.95 -20.39
CA GLN A 40 12.80 35.72 -18.95
C GLN A 40 11.66 34.82 -18.46
N LEU A 41 10.43 35.02 -18.95
CA LEU A 41 9.29 34.16 -18.63
C LEU A 41 9.52 32.72 -19.10
N SER A 42 10.07 32.52 -20.30
CA SER A 42 10.35 31.17 -20.82
C SER A 42 11.42 30.45 -20.01
N ILE A 43 12.44 31.16 -19.53
CA ILE A 43 13.48 30.61 -18.65
C ILE A 43 12.87 30.28 -17.28
N SER A 44 12.05 31.19 -16.74
CA SER A 44 11.35 30.97 -15.48
C SER A 44 10.43 29.75 -15.54
N GLN A 45 9.68 29.57 -16.63
CA GLN A 45 8.84 28.38 -16.85
C GLN A 45 9.67 27.10 -16.88
N LYS A 46 10.77 27.06 -17.63
CA LYS A 46 11.68 25.91 -17.67
C LYS A 46 12.29 25.62 -16.30
N GLN A 47 12.61 26.65 -15.52
CA GLN A 47 13.13 26.50 -14.16
C GLN A 47 12.07 25.92 -13.21
N VAL A 48 10.81 26.36 -13.33
CA VAL A 48 9.70 25.79 -12.56
C VAL A 48 9.47 24.32 -12.93
N GLU A 49 9.45 24.00 -14.22
CA GLU A 49 9.25 22.63 -14.70
C GLU A 49 10.40 21.70 -14.27
N ALA A 50 11.65 22.17 -14.37
CA ALA A 50 12.81 21.44 -13.84
C ALA A 50 12.72 21.27 -12.31
N SER A 51 12.28 22.28 -11.58
CA SER A 51 12.06 22.19 -10.13
C SER A 51 10.98 21.16 -9.78
N GLN A 52 9.87 21.13 -10.52
CA GLN A 52 8.81 20.14 -10.35
C GLN A 52 9.30 18.72 -10.64
N ASN A 53 10.04 18.53 -11.74
CA ASN A 53 10.61 17.23 -12.10
C ASN A 53 11.61 16.74 -11.06
N ASN A 54 12.47 17.64 -10.56
CA ASN A 54 13.41 17.33 -9.50
C ASN A 54 12.69 16.97 -8.19
N ALA A 55 11.62 17.70 -7.84
CA ALA A 55 10.82 17.39 -6.66
C ALA A 55 10.11 16.03 -6.79
N ALA A 56 9.57 15.71 -7.98
CA ALA A 56 8.97 14.42 -8.26
C ALA A 56 10.01 13.28 -8.16
N ALA A 57 11.18 13.44 -8.78
CA ALA A 57 12.27 12.47 -8.72
C ALA A 57 12.79 12.25 -7.29
N ALA A 58 12.90 13.33 -6.50
CA ALA A 58 13.28 13.27 -5.10
C ALA A 58 12.24 12.51 -4.26
N LYS A 59 10.95 12.77 -4.50
CA LYS A 59 9.86 12.04 -3.85
C LYS A 59 9.92 10.54 -4.17
N THR A 60 10.03 10.19 -5.45
CA THR A 60 10.12 8.79 -5.87
C THR A 60 11.36 8.10 -5.29
N SER A 61 12.51 8.79 -5.25
CA SER A 61 13.73 8.26 -4.63
C SER A 61 13.54 8.01 -3.13
N ALA A 62 12.88 8.91 -2.42
CA ALA A 62 12.56 8.73 -1.00
C ALA A 62 11.61 7.55 -0.77
N GLU A 63 10.58 7.39 -1.62
CA GLU A 63 9.66 6.25 -1.58
C GLU A 63 10.40 4.91 -1.80
N TYR A 64 11.34 4.86 -2.75
CA TYR A 64 12.16 3.66 -2.97
C TYR A 64 13.01 3.30 -1.74
N VAL A 65 13.62 4.28 -1.09
CA VAL A 65 14.41 4.05 0.13
C VAL A 65 13.51 3.51 1.25
N ILE A 66 12.33 4.08 1.45
CA ILE A 66 11.35 3.58 2.43
C ILE A 66 10.96 2.14 2.12
N HIS A 67 10.67 1.84 0.84
CA HIS A 67 10.31 0.49 0.42
C HIS A 67 11.44 -0.54 0.53
N ALA A 68 12.70 -0.12 0.51
CA ALA A 68 13.86 -0.98 0.69
C ALA A 68 14.18 -1.26 2.17
N GLU A 69 13.92 -0.29 3.06
CA GLU A 69 14.24 -0.36 4.48
C GLU A 69 13.06 -0.82 5.38
N ARG A 70 11.88 -1.03 4.80
CA ARG A 70 10.65 -1.38 5.53
C ARG A 70 10.66 -2.78 6.15
N ALA A 71 9.67 -2.98 7.02
CA ALA A 71 9.31 -4.27 7.60
C ALA A 71 8.64 -5.18 6.56
N TRP A 72 8.95 -6.47 6.64
CA TRP A 72 8.33 -7.53 5.84
C TRP A 72 7.96 -8.67 6.77
N VAL A 73 6.70 -8.71 7.19
CA VAL A 73 6.24 -9.78 8.09
C VAL A 73 5.82 -10.97 7.24
N MET A 74 6.69 -11.97 7.23
CA MET A 74 6.41 -13.29 6.67
C MET A 74 5.71 -14.14 7.73
N ALA A 75 4.85 -15.05 7.28
CA ALA A 75 4.12 -15.91 8.18
C ALA A 75 4.03 -17.33 7.64
N GLU A 76 4.08 -18.28 8.57
CA GLU A 76 3.99 -19.70 8.32
C GLU A 76 3.02 -20.35 9.30
N LEU A 77 2.31 -21.37 8.84
CA LEU A 77 1.48 -22.21 9.68
C LEU A 77 2.17 -23.56 9.90
N GLY A 78 2.26 -23.95 11.16
CA GLY A 78 2.64 -25.28 11.58
C GLY A 78 1.63 -25.84 12.57
N TRP A 79 1.92 -27.01 13.12
CA TRP A 79 1.09 -27.60 14.16
C TRP A 79 1.39 -27.02 15.55
N SER A 80 0.35 -26.89 16.37
CA SER A 80 0.51 -26.49 17.76
C SER A 80 1.13 -27.61 18.58
N GLU A 81 2.26 -27.33 19.24
CA GLU A 81 2.91 -28.24 20.20
C GLU A 81 2.08 -28.43 21.49
N LYS A 82 1.08 -27.57 21.74
CA LYS A 82 0.25 -27.61 22.94
C LYS A 82 -0.85 -28.67 22.89
N SER A 83 -1.20 -29.15 21.69
CA SER A 83 -2.25 -30.15 21.51
C SER A 83 -1.67 -31.41 20.88
N VAL A 84 -1.96 -32.56 21.49
CA VAL A 84 -1.66 -33.88 20.91
C VAL A 84 -2.51 -34.13 19.67
N LEU A 85 -3.71 -33.54 19.61
CA LEU A 85 -4.63 -33.66 18.49
C LEU A 85 -4.58 -32.41 17.62
N HIS A 86 -4.07 -32.58 16.40
CA HIS A 86 -3.95 -31.50 15.40
C HIS A 86 -5.30 -31.08 14.82
N VAL A 87 -6.15 -32.05 14.51
CA VAL A 87 -7.52 -31.84 14.03
C VAL A 87 -8.48 -32.61 14.92
N VAL A 88 -9.52 -31.93 15.42
CA VAL A 88 -10.54 -32.50 16.29
C VAL A 88 -11.90 -32.29 15.66
N GLN A 89 -12.67 -33.35 15.55
CA GLN A 89 -14.09 -33.27 15.19
C GLN A 89 -14.92 -33.46 16.46
N SER A 90 -15.87 -32.55 16.70
CA SER A 90 -16.75 -32.59 17.86
C SER A 90 -18.19 -32.42 17.42
N ALA A 91 -19.09 -33.20 18.01
CA ALA A 91 -20.52 -33.04 17.86
C ALA A 91 -21.11 -32.60 19.21
N SER A 92 -21.82 -31.48 19.22
CA SER A 92 -22.56 -30.99 20.39
C SER A 92 -24.05 -30.96 20.10
N LYS A 93 -24.88 -31.46 21.02
CA LYS A 93 -26.33 -31.30 20.92
C LYS A 93 -26.72 -29.93 21.49
N SER A 94 -27.36 -29.11 20.69
CA SER A 94 -28.03 -27.89 21.13
C SER A 94 -29.54 -28.17 21.22
N GLU A 95 -30.19 -27.73 22.30
CA GLU A 95 -31.64 -27.87 22.47
C GLU A 95 -32.44 -27.13 21.39
N ALA A 96 -31.85 -26.16 20.70
CA ALA A 96 -32.53 -25.32 19.70
C ALA A 96 -32.33 -25.75 18.23
N GLU A 97 -31.20 -26.37 17.88
CA GLU A 97 -30.79 -26.59 16.47
C GLU A 97 -30.39 -28.05 16.14
N GLY A 98 -30.54 -28.98 17.09
CA GLY A 98 -30.14 -30.38 16.89
C GLY A 98 -28.65 -30.61 17.11
N THR A 99 -28.07 -31.59 16.42
CA THR A 99 -26.64 -31.94 16.55
C THR A 99 -25.82 -31.00 15.67
N VAL A 100 -25.01 -30.15 16.29
CA VAL A 100 -24.05 -29.27 15.62
C VAL A 100 -22.70 -29.94 15.59
N GLU A 101 -22.22 -30.25 14.39
CA GLU A 101 -20.88 -30.77 14.16
C GLU A 101 -19.91 -29.62 13.88
N ARG A 102 -18.71 -29.73 14.44
CA ARG A 102 -17.64 -28.75 14.32
C ARG A 102 -16.31 -29.44 14.12
N VAL A 103 -15.49 -28.88 13.24
CA VAL A 103 -14.08 -29.24 13.08
C VAL A 103 -13.23 -28.12 13.64
N THR A 104 -12.23 -28.49 14.43
CA THR A 104 -11.24 -27.59 15.01
C THR A 104 -9.83 -28.03 14.57
N ALA A 105 -9.04 -27.10 14.05
CA ALA A 105 -7.64 -27.29 13.75
C ALA A 105 -6.78 -26.45 14.71
N ASN A 106 -5.89 -27.12 15.45
CA ASN A 106 -4.99 -26.51 16.43
C ASN A 106 -3.64 -26.21 15.78
N VAL A 107 -3.48 -24.99 15.26
CA VAL A 107 -2.31 -24.57 14.48
C VAL A 107 -1.42 -23.62 15.28
N LYS A 108 -0.17 -23.49 14.87
CA LYS A 108 0.80 -22.51 15.36
C LYS A 108 1.11 -21.57 14.21
N LEU A 109 0.70 -20.31 14.37
CA LEU A 109 1.12 -19.23 13.50
C LEU A 109 2.51 -18.78 13.93
N ILE A 110 3.45 -18.74 13.00
CA ILE A 110 4.79 -18.20 13.19
C ILE A 110 4.91 -16.96 12.31
N CYS A 111 5.12 -15.80 12.92
CA CYS A 111 5.36 -14.55 12.22
C CYS A 111 6.83 -14.18 12.37
N LYS A 112 7.51 -13.88 11.26
CA LYS A 112 8.91 -13.47 11.22
C LYS A 112 9.06 -12.19 10.42
N ASN A 113 9.77 -11.21 10.98
CA ASN A 113 10.06 -9.97 10.27
C ASN A 113 11.38 -10.12 9.51
N GLU A 114 11.29 -10.30 8.18
CA GLU A 114 12.42 -10.36 7.25
C GLU A 114 12.79 -8.97 6.69
N GLY A 115 12.11 -7.91 7.14
CA GLY A 115 12.41 -6.54 6.74
C GLY A 115 13.53 -5.90 7.56
N ARG A 116 13.85 -4.65 7.24
CA ARG A 116 14.95 -3.89 7.89
C ARG A 116 14.48 -2.93 8.98
N SER A 117 13.16 -2.75 9.14
CA SER A 117 12.57 -1.99 10.24
C SER A 117 11.74 -2.89 11.15
N PRO A 118 11.53 -2.53 12.43
CA PRO A 118 10.51 -3.14 13.27
C PRO A 118 9.11 -3.07 12.64
N ALA A 119 8.26 -4.02 13.01
CA ALA A 119 6.84 -4.07 12.63
C ALA A 119 5.97 -4.30 13.87
N TRP A 120 4.71 -3.88 13.84
CA TRP A 120 3.72 -4.19 14.86
C TRP A 120 2.57 -4.96 14.22
N VAL A 121 2.33 -6.18 14.70
CA VAL A 121 1.21 -7.00 14.23
C VAL A 121 -0.03 -6.63 15.02
N ASP A 122 -0.95 -5.93 14.36
CA ASP A 122 -2.15 -5.33 14.95
C ASP A 122 -3.26 -6.36 15.09
N ASN A 123 -3.52 -7.13 14.04
CA ASN A 123 -4.58 -8.13 14.02
C ASN A 123 -4.14 -9.37 13.26
N VAL A 124 -4.67 -10.51 13.71
CA VAL A 124 -4.54 -11.80 13.05
C VAL A 124 -5.93 -12.35 12.87
N TYR A 125 -6.35 -12.54 11.63
CA TYR A 125 -7.62 -13.19 11.28
C TYR A 125 -7.31 -14.59 10.78
N GLY A 126 -8.03 -15.58 11.30
CA GLY A 126 -7.89 -16.95 10.84
C GLY A 126 -9.23 -17.56 10.48
N HIS A 127 -9.26 -18.28 9.37
CA HIS A 127 -10.44 -18.96 8.86
C HIS A 127 -10.12 -20.41 8.53
N LEU A 128 -11.11 -21.28 8.76
CA LEU A 128 -11.06 -22.70 8.41
C LEU A 128 -12.32 -23.03 7.62
N GLU A 129 -12.16 -23.78 6.54
CA GLU A 129 -13.26 -24.18 5.67
C GLU A 129 -13.09 -25.62 5.19
N ILE A 130 -14.22 -26.31 5.01
CA ILE A 130 -14.28 -27.63 4.41
C ILE A 130 -14.72 -27.45 2.96
N LEU A 131 -13.87 -27.87 2.02
CA LEU A 131 -14.09 -27.72 0.60
C LEU A 131 -14.40 -29.07 -0.05
N PRO A 132 -15.51 -29.19 -0.79
CA PRO A 132 -15.75 -30.35 -1.64
C PRO A 132 -14.62 -30.56 -2.67
N PRO A 133 -14.42 -31.79 -3.14
CA PRO A 133 -13.44 -32.08 -4.18
C PRO A 133 -13.78 -31.28 -5.46
N GLY A 134 -12.80 -30.53 -5.97
CA GLY A 134 -12.94 -29.72 -7.19
C GLY A 134 -13.54 -28.33 -6.99
N SER A 135 -13.83 -27.91 -5.76
CA SER A 135 -14.23 -26.54 -5.45
C SER A 135 -13.08 -25.55 -5.70
N MET A 136 -13.40 -24.40 -6.28
CA MET A 136 -12.44 -23.30 -6.42
C MET A 136 -12.16 -22.65 -5.06
N LEU A 137 -10.90 -22.37 -4.79
CA LEU A 137 -10.47 -21.61 -3.61
C LEU A 137 -10.89 -20.15 -3.76
N GLY A 138 -11.75 -19.65 -2.87
CA GLY A 138 -12.14 -18.24 -2.85
C GLY A 138 -10.99 -17.35 -2.36
N SER A 139 -11.00 -16.07 -2.71
CA SER A 139 -10.03 -15.11 -2.20
C SER A 139 -10.19 -14.91 -0.68
N PRO A 140 -9.11 -14.84 0.10
CA PRO A 140 -9.19 -14.73 1.55
C PRO A 140 -9.75 -13.37 1.95
N ASN A 141 -10.75 -13.36 2.84
CA ASN A 141 -11.32 -12.15 3.39
C ASN A 141 -11.30 -12.20 4.93
N ARG A 142 -10.94 -11.06 5.54
CA ARG A 142 -10.89 -10.89 7.00
C ARG A 142 -12.26 -11.02 7.67
N SER A 143 -13.35 -10.72 6.98
CA SER A 143 -14.72 -10.80 7.53
C SER A 143 -15.13 -12.23 7.87
N ASP A 144 -14.52 -13.19 7.19
CA ASP A 144 -14.91 -14.60 7.30
C ASP A 144 -14.14 -15.27 8.44
N GLY A 145 -12.99 -14.70 8.81
CA GLY A 145 -12.11 -15.22 9.84
C GLY A 145 -12.41 -14.69 11.24
N ARG A 146 -12.03 -15.48 12.25
CA ARG A 146 -12.02 -15.04 13.64
C ARG A 146 -10.81 -14.13 13.88
N ASN A 147 -11.00 -13.01 14.56
CA ASN A 147 -9.90 -12.15 15.01
C ASN A 147 -9.28 -12.72 16.31
N PHE A 148 -7.97 -12.95 16.29
CA PHE A 148 -7.15 -13.42 17.41
C PHE A 148 -6.40 -12.30 18.12
N GLY A 149 -6.54 -11.06 17.65
CA GLY A 149 -5.93 -9.85 18.21
C GLY A 149 -4.43 -9.72 17.88
N PRO A 150 -3.76 -8.73 18.47
CA PRO A 150 -2.37 -8.42 18.17
C PRO A 150 -1.43 -9.51 18.71
N ILE A 151 -0.31 -9.71 18.00
CA ILE A 151 0.84 -10.49 18.50
C ILE A 151 1.83 -9.56 19.22
N GLY A 152 1.92 -8.29 18.79
CA GLY A 152 2.80 -7.29 19.38
C GLY A 152 3.94 -6.87 18.43
N PRO A 153 4.96 -6.17 18.96
CA PRO A 153 6.08 -5.70 18.17
C PRO A 153 7.02 -6.84 17.77
N LEU A 154 7.43 -6.83 16.51
CA LEU A 154 8.34 -7.77 15.90
C LEU A 154 9.59 -7.04 15.39
N GLY A 155 10.70 -7.20 16.12
CA GLY A 155 11.98 -6.64 15.73
C GLY A 155 12.54 -7.25 14.45
N VAL A 156 13.54 -6.59 13.86
CA VAL A 156 14.22 -7.04 12.64
C VAL A 156 14.82 -8.44 12.83
N GLY A 157 14.51 -9.37 11.93
CA GLY A 157 14.95 -10.76 11.95
C GLY A 157 14.38 -11.58 13.11
N LYS A 158 13.47 -11.02 13.91
CA LYS A 158 12.83 -11.72 15.03
C LYS A 158 11.59 -12.45 14.55
N GLU A 159 11.34 -13.57 15.21
CA GLU A 159 10.13 -14.36 15.06
C GLU A 159 9.34 -14.38 16.37
N GLN A 160 8.02 -14.48 16.24
CA GLN A 160 7.09 -14.72 17.32
C GLN A 160 6.06 -15.73 16.84
N SER A 161 5.59 -16.58 17.75
CA SER A 161 4.59 -17.58 17.41
C SER A 161 3.41 -17.56 18.36
N ARG A 162 2.25 -17.95 17.85
CA ARG A 162 0.99 -18.03 18.58
C ARG A 162 0.23 -19.27 18.18
N SER A 163 -0.19 -20.05 19.18
CA SER A 163 -1.15 -21.15 18.96
C SER A 163 -2.54 -20.58 18.73
N LEU A 164 -3.23 -21.07 17.70
CA LEU A 164 -4.55 -20.65 17.28
C LEU A 164 -5.45 -21.88 17.08
N ASP A 165 -6.69 -21.75 17.53
CA ASP A 165 -7.71 -22.78 17.35
C ASP A 165 -8.68 -22.29 16.28
N LEU A 166 -8.51 -22.79 15.05
CA LEU A 166 -9.36 -22.47 13.92
C LEU A 166 -10.55 -23.42 13.92
N THR A 167 -11.77 -22.91 13.75
CA THR A 167 -12.99 -23.73 13.82
C THR A 167 -13.91 -23.48 12.65
N CYS A 168 -14.51 -24.53 12.11
CA CYS A 168 -15.55 -24.46 11.09
C CYS A 168 -16.72 -25.38 11.42
N LEU A 169 -17.91 -25.04 10.92
CA LEU A 169 -19.08 -25.90 11.06
C LEU A 169 -19.03 -27.05 10.06
N GLY A 170 -19.57 -28.20 10.46
CA GLY A 170 -19.63 -29.41 9.66
C GLY A 170 -18.67 -30.50 10.13
N CYS A 171 -18.57 -31.54 9.31
CA CYS A 171 -17.77 -32.73 9.53
C CYS A 171 -17.08 -33.09 8.21
N ILE A 172 -15.77 -33.35 8.28
CA ILE A 172 -14.99 -33.71 7.09
C ILE A 172 -15.37 -35.12 6.65
N LYS A 173 -15.85 -35.22 5.41
CA LYS A 173 -16.14 -36.49 4.75
C LYS A 173 -14.95 -36.94 3.89
N ARG A 174 -14.97 -38.21 3.49
CA ARG A 174 -13.92 -38.80 2.66
C ARG A 174 -13.83 -38.08 1.31
N GLY A 175 -12.65 -37.54 1.00
CA GLY A 175 -12.37 -36.82 -0.25
C GLY A 175 -12.61 -35.30 -0.19
N GLU A 176 -13.11 -34.77 0.93
CA GLU A 176 -13.16 -33.34 1.16
C GLU A 176 -11.81 -32.81 1.64
N LEU A 177 -11.54 -31.56 1.29
CA LEU A 177 -10.32 -30.85 1.60
C LEU A 177 -10.56 -29.93 2.81
N LEU A 178 -9.69 -30.00 3.82
CA LEU A 178 -9.67 -28.99 4.87
C LEU A 178 -8.69 -27.88 4.46
N SER A 179 -9.18 -26.65 4.37
CA SER A 179 -8.38 -25.48 3.99
C SER A 179 -8.40 -24.45 5.10
N ALA A 180 -7.23 -23.92 5.44
CA ALA A 180 -7.07 -22.83 6.39
C ALA A 180 -6.41 -21.64 5.70
N TYR A 181 -6.87 -20.44 5.98
CA TYR A 181 -6.16 -19.23 5.57
C TYR A 181 -6.13 -18.21 6.68
N MET A 182 -5.11 -17.36 6.63
CA MET A 182 -4.89 -16.31 7.60
C MET A 182 -4.66 -14.98 6.89
N VAL A 183 -5.08 -13.90 7.55
CA VAL A 183 -4.80 -12.52 7.17
C VAL A 183 -4.14 -11.84 8.36
N ILE A 184 -2.94 -11.30 8.14
CA ILE A 184 -2.15 -10.66 9.19
C ILE A 184 -2.01 -9.19 8.84
N GLU A 185 -2.66 -8.34 9.64
CA GLU A 185 -2.54 -6.89 9.52
C GLU A 185 -1.38 -6.42 10.41
N TYR A 186 -0.46 -5.66 9.82
CA TYR A 186 0.67 -5.07 10.54
C TYR A 186 1.00 -3.68 10.01
N HIS A 187 1.72 -2.89 10.81
CA HIS A 187 2.28 -1.62 10.36
C HIS A 187 3.77 -1.51 10.64
N ASP A 188 4.45 -0.68 9.85
CA ASP A 188 5.87 -0.36 10.00
C ASP A 188 6.10 0.88 10.87
N ILE A 189 7.37 1.23 11.07
CA ILE A 189 7.78 2.44 11.82
C ILE A 189 7.29 3.76 11.18
N TYR A 190 6.87 3.72 9.92
CA TYR A 190 6.36 4.88 9.19
C TYR A 190 4.83 4.97 9.25
N GLY A 191 4.17 4.01 9.91
CA GLY A 191 2.72 3.97 10.08
C GLY A 191 1.95 3.44 8.87
N PHE A 192 2.62 2.86 7.87
CA PHE A 192 1.93 2.25 6.73
C PHE A 192 1.36 0.90 7.15
N LYS A 193 0.04 0.73 6.96
CA LYS A 193 -0.64 -0.54 7.16
C LYS A 193 -0.40 -1.47 5.98
N ARG A 194 -0.13 -2.74 6.29
CA ARG A 194 0.22 -3.82 5.36
C ARG A 194 -0.50 -5.09 5.78
N GLU A 195 -0.64 -5.99 4.82
CA GLU A 195 -1.35 -7.25 5.00
C GLU A 195 -0.55 -8.40 4.39
N THR A 196 -0.38 -9.45 5.19
CA THR A 196 0.18 -10.73 4.74
C THR A 196 -0.93 -11.78 4.73
N PHE A 197 -1.08 -12.43 3.58
CA PHE A 197 -2.05 -13.50 3.34
C PHE A 197 -1.30 -14.82 3.19
N LEU A 198 -1.78 -15.86 3.87
CA LEU A 198 -1.26 -17.20 3.76
C LEU A 198 -2.40 -18.23 3.73
N GLY A 199 -2.29 -19.21 2.85
CA GLY A 199 -3.26 -20.29 2.68
C GLY A 199 -2.58 -21.66 2.75
N TYR A 200 -3.19 -22.58 3.49
CA TYR A 200 -2.68 -23.91 3.74
C TYR A 200 -3.78 -24.96 3.56
N LYS A 201 -3.40 -26.08 2.96
CA LYS A 201 -4.16 -27.31 2.90
C LYS A 201 -3.77 -28.16 4.09
N ILE A 202 -4.78 -28.65 4.81
CA ILE A 202 -4.61 -29.58 5.91
C ILE A 202 -5.12 -30.94 5.45
N ASP A 203 -4.25 -31.95 5.53
CA ASP A 203 -4.67 -33.34 5.36
C ASP A 203 -4.93 -33.97 6.75
N PRO A 204 -6.20 -34.20 7.11
CA PRO A 204 -6.54 -34.78 8.41
C PRO A 204 -6.10 -36.25 8.56
N SER A 205 -5.80 -36.95 7.46
CA SER A 205 -5.43 -38.38 7.49
C SER A 205 -3.92 -38.58 7.68
N SER A 206 -3.11 -37.81 6.95
CA SER A 206 -1.64 -37.85 7.08
C SER A 206 -1.12 -36.92 8.18
N GLY A 207 -1.94 -35.98 8.65
CA GLY A 207 -1.50 -34.89 9.52
C GLY A 207 -0.60 -33.89 8.80
N GLY A 208 -0.55 -33.92 7.46
CA GLY A 208 0.21 -32.97 6.66
C GLY A 208 -0.43 -31.57 6.70
N ILE A 209 0.41 -30.54 6.72
CA ILE A 209 0.01 -29.15 6.51
C ILE A 209 0.91 -28.59 5.40
N ASP A 210 0.30 -28.35 4.23
CA ASP A 210 1.02 -27.95 3.02
C ASP A 210 0.52 -26.59 2.55
N ARG A 211 1.44 -25.77 2.03
CA ARG A 211 1.09 -24.45 1.53
C ARG A 211 0.31 -24.57 0.22
N GLN A 212 -0.71 -23.73 0.05
CA GLN A 212 -1.51 -23.64 -1.19
C GLN A 212 -0.80 -22.79 -2.24
N ASP A 213 0.39 -23.22 -2.68
CA ASP A 213 1.23 -22.47 -3.63
C ASP A 213 0.58 -22.34 -5.03
N ASP A 214 -0.40 -23.19 -5.32
CA ASP A 214 -1.26 -23.14 -6.50
C ASP A 214 -2.29 -21.99 -6.48
N SER A 215 -2.47 -21.32 -5.33
CA SER A 215 -3.39 -20.19 -5.16
C SER A 215 -2.64 -18.91 -4.74
N PRO A 216 -2.16 -18.10 -5.70
CA PRO A 216 -1.41 -16.88 -5.40
C PRO A 216 -2.26 -15.83 -4.69
N GLU A 217 -3.59 -15.85 -4.87
CA GLU A 217 -4.49 -14.95 -4.16
C GLU A 217 -4.52 -15.20 -2.65
N ARG A 218 -4.22 -16.44 -2.23
CA ARG A 218 -4.14 -16.84 -0.83
C ARG A 218 -2.76 -16.69 -0.22
N ASN A 219 -1.73 -16.47 -1.04
CA ASN A 219 -0.35 -16.38 -0.62
C ASN A 219 0.28 -15.11 -1.22
N ARG A 220 0.05 -13.96 -0.58
CA ARG A 220 0.54 -12.65 -1.05
C ARG A 220 0.81 -11.69 0.11
N ASN A 221 1.67 -10.72 -0.14
CA ASN A 221 1.96 -9.61 0.78
C ASN A 221 1.67 -8.28 0.08
N THR A 222 1.13 -7.30 0.80
CA THR A 222 0.86 -5.94 0.31
C THR A 222 1.82 -4.90 0.86
#